data_AF-A0A127B9R4-F1
#
_entry.id   AF-A0A127B9R4-F1
#
_cell.length_a   1.000
_cell.length_b   1.000
_cell.length_c   1.000
_cell.angle_alpha   90.00
_cell.angle_beta   90.00
_cell.angle_gamma   90.00
#
_symmetry.space_group_name_H-M   'P 1'
#
loop_
_entity.id
_entity.type
_entity.pdbx_description
1 polymer ?
#
loop_
_entity_poly.entity_id
_entity_poly.type
_entity_poly.pdbx_seq_one_letter_code
_entity_poly.pdbx_strand_id
1 'polypeptide(L)'
;MIGLIITIIGLFGIIVNQSKLKQLLSLNVMALGVVLFLIEEGAKVGSAPPLKGGNPVDPIPAVLMLTTLVVDVAVTGLALALIMGGKGK
;
A
#
# COMPACT_ATOMS: atom_id res chain seq x y z
N MET A 1 14.29 0.01 3.82
CA MET A 1 14.75 -0.96 2.79
C MET A 1 13.80 -2.15 2.66
N ILE A 2 13.10 -2.54 3.72
CA ILE A 2 12.15 -3.66 3.69
C ILE A 2 10.92 -3.33 2.83
N GLY A 3 10.46 -2.07 2.83
CA GLY A 3 9.36 -1.62 1.97
C GLY A 3 9.60 -1.90 0.49
N LEU A 4 10.81 -1.59 -0.01
CA LEU A 4 11.20 -1.86 -1.40
C LEU A 4 11.14 -3.35 -1.76
N ILE A 5 11.62 -4.22 -0.85
CA ILE A 5 11.59 -5.67 -1.05
C ILE A 5 10.14 -6.16 -1.16
N ILE A 6 9.26 -5.67 -0.28
CA ILE A 6 7.83 -6.02 -0.29
C ILE A 6 7.17 -5.52 -1.58
N THR A 7 7.49 -4.31 -2.06
CA THR A 7 6.99 -3.79 -3.33
C THR A 7 7.39 -4.69 -4.50
N ILE A 8 8.65 -5.15 -4.54
CA ILE A 8 9.13 -6.06 -5.59
C ILE A 8 8.42 -7.42 -5.51
N ILE A 9 8.21 -7.96 -4.31
CA ILE A 9 7.45 -9.21 -4.10
C ILE A 9 6.01 -9.06 -4.59
N GLY A 10 5.36 -7.94 -4.26
CA GLY A 10 4.01 -7.64 -4.73
C GLY A 10 3.94 -7.55 -6.26
N LEU A 11 4.89 -6.86 -6.88
CA LEU A 11 4.99 -6.75 -8.34
C LEU A 11 5.21 -8.12 -9.01
N PHE A 12 6.11 -8.95 -8.45
CA PHE A 12 6.33 -10.31 -8.91
C PHE A 12 5.06 -11.17 -8.80
N GLY A 13 4.33 -11.03 -7.69
CA GLY A 13 3.05 -11.70 -7.47
C GLY A 13 1.99 -11.35 -8.53
N ILE A 14 1.95 -10.11 -9.02
CA ILE A 14 1.00 -9.72 -10.08
C ILE A 14 1.32 -10.46 -11.40
N ILE A 15 2.59 -10.60 -11.74
CA ILE A 15 3.04 -11.22 -13.00
C ILE A 15 2.86 -12.75 -12.96
N VAL A 16 3.20 -13.40 -11.84
CA VAL A 16 3.23 -14.87 -11.75
C VAL A 16 1.85 -15.49 -11.54
N ASN A 17 0.94 -14.77 -10.87
CA ASN A 17 -0.36 -15.33 -10.52
C ASN A 17 -1.33 -15.36 -11.70
N GLN A 18 -1.94 -16.52 -11.96
CA GLN A 18 -2.94 -16.73 -13.02
C GLN A 18 -4.37 -16.34 -12.61
N SER A 19 -4.65 -16.29 -11.31
CA SER A 19 -5.98 -15.96 -10.78
C SER A 19 -6.11 -14.46 -10.52
N LYS A 20 -7.21 -13.86 -10.99
CA LYS A 20 -7.52 -12.44 -10.74
C LYS A 20 -7.57 -12.09 -9.25
N LEU A 21 -8.02 -13.03 -8.39
CA LEU A 21 -8.04 -12.83 -6.94
C LEU A 21 -6.62 -12.73 -6.36
N LYS A 22 -5.71 -13.62 -6.79
CA LYS A 22 -4.32 -13.62 -6.32
C LYS A 22 -3.55 -12.42 -6.86
N GLN A 23 -3.85 -11.97 -8.08
CA GLN A 23 -3.31 -10.72 -8.63
C GLN A 23 -3.76 -9.51 -7.81
N LEU A 24 -5.04 -9.45 -7.41
CA LEU A 24 -5.56 -8.38 -6.57
C LEU A 24 -4.90 -8.34 -5.18
N LEU A 25 -4.69 -9.50 -4.57
CA LEU A 25 -3.94 -9.59 -3.30
C LEU A 25 -2.48 -9.14 -3.48
N SER A 26 -1.85 -9.50 -4.60
CA SER A 26 -0.48 -9.08 -4.91
C SER A 26 -0.37 -7.57 -5.12
N LEU A 27 -1.41 -6.95 -5.71
CA LEU A 27 -1.53 -5.50 -5.86
C LEU A 27 -1.59 -4.79 -4.50
N ASN A 28 -2.39 -5.31 -3.56
CA ASN A 28 -2.46 -4.78 -2.19
C ASN A 28 -1.09 -4.88 -1.49
N VAL A 29 -0.39 -6.02 -1.61
CA VAL A 29 0.95 -6.20 -1.02
C VAL A 29 1.95 -5.21 -1.61
N MET A 30 1.88 -4.96 -2.93
CA MET A 30 2.72 -3.96 -3.58
C MET A 30 2.47 -2.55 -3.03
N ALA A 31 1.19 -2.16 -2.89
CA ALA A 31 0.79 -0.87 -2.33
C ALA A 31 1.28 -0.70 -0.88
N LEU A 32 1.12 -1.73 -0.03
CA LEU A 32 1.66 -1.74 1.33
C LEU A 32 3.20 -1.63 1.37
N GLY A 33 3.91 -2.24 0.43
CA GLY A 33 5.36 -2.08 0.31
C GLY A 33 5.77 -0.62 0.05
N VAL A 34 5.05 0.07 -0.83
CA VAL A 34 5.28 1.50 -1.13
C VAL A 34 4.97 2.37 0.11
N VAL A 35 3.88 2.08 0.82
CA VAL A 35 3.53 2.73 2.10
C VAL A 35 4.68 2.64 3.09
N LEU A 36 5.20 1.43 3.30
CA LEU A 36 6.29 1.20 4.23
C LEU A 36 7.57 1.91 3.78
N PHE A 37 7.88 1.90 2.49
CA PHE A 37 9.05 2.59 1.95
C PHE A 37 9.00 4.11 2.20
N LEU A 38 7.85 4.76 1.96
CA LEU A 38 7.72 6.21 2.20
C LEU A 38 7.74 6.57 3.68
N ILE A 39 7.14 5.75 4.54
CA ILE A 39 7.17 5.97 6.00
C ILE A 39 8.59 5.82 6.55
N GLU A 40 9.35 4.81 6.09
CA GLU A 40 10.76 4.64 6.45
C GLU A 40 11.60 5.88 6.10
N GLU A 41 11.32 6.54 4.98
CA GLU A 41 12.03 7.77 4.57
C GLU A 41 11.64 8.96 5.46
N GLY A 42 10.35 9.13 5.73
CA GLY A 42 9.84 10.21 6.62
C GLY A 42 10.29 10.08 8.08
N ALA A 43 10.55 8.85 8.54
CA ALA A 43 11.01 8.58 9.90
C ALA A 43 12.48 8.97 10.14
N LYS A 44 13.25 9.37 9.12
CA LYS A 44 14.65 9.80 9.28
C LYS A 44 14.79 11.23 9.83
N VAL A 45 13.76 12.06 9.69
CA VAL A 45 13.81 13.51 9.97
C VAL A 45 13.50 13.84 11.44
N GLY A 46 12.83 12.95 12.16
CA GLY A 46 12.46 13.17 13.56
C GLY A 46 12.12 11.87 14.27
N SER A 47 11.82 11.94 15.57
CA SER A 47 11.60 10.76 16.41
C SER A 47 10.32 10.84 17.25
N ALA A 48 9.68 12.01 17.30
CA ALA A 48 8.41 12.21 17.99
C ALA A 48 7.23 12.18 17.01
N PRO A 49 6.04 11.71 17.43
CA PRO A 49 4.82 11.87 16.64
C PRO A 49 4.53 13.35 16.34
N PRO A 50 3.97 13.69 15.17
CA PRO A 50 3.69 15.10 14.78
C PRO A 50 2.75 15.85 15.75
N LEU A 51 2.03 15.11 16.59
CA LEU A 51 1.04 15.61 17.54
C LEU A 51 1.60 15.85 18.95
N LYS A 52 2.85 15.43 19.22
CA LYS A 52 3.53 15.65 20.50
C LYS A 52 4.64 16.68 20.29
N GLY A 53 4.69 17.71 21.15
CA GLY A 53 5.79 18.69 21.14
C GLY A 53 7.16 18.01 21.25
N GLY A 54 8.16 18.51 20.52
CA GLY A 54 9.50 17.92 20.45
C GLY A 54 10.11 18.03 19.04
N ASN A 55 10.80 16.97 18.59
CA ASN A 55 11.36 16.84 17.24
C ASN A 55 10.46 15.91 16.38
N PRO A 56 9.42 16.45 15.72
CA PRO A 56 8.42 15.65 15.03
C PRO A 56 9.00 14.96 13.77
N VAL A 57 8.53 13.76 13.49
CA VAL A 57 8.70 13.12 12.17
C VAL A 57 8.04 13.96 11.08
N ASP A 58 8.54 13.87 9.85
CA ASP A 58 7.94 14.58 8.72
C ASP A 58 6.48 14.11 8.52
N PRO A 59 5.48 15.00 8.64
CA PRO A 59 4.08 14.63 8.46
C PRO A 59 3.72 14.37 6.98
N ILE A 60 4.53 14.82 6.02
CA ILE A 60 4.20 14.76 4.59
C ILE A 60 3.98 13.31 4.14
N PRO A 61 4.89 12.35 4.40
CA PRO A 61 4.68 10.96 3.98
C PRO A 61 3.44 10.33 4.63
N ALA A 62 3.16 10.65 5.91
CA ALA A 62 2.02 10.08 6.63
C ALA A 62 0.67 10.48 5.99
N VAL A 63 0.53 11.74 5.58
CA VAL A 63 -0.69 12.24 4.93
C VAL A 63 -0.87 11.63 3.53
N LEU A 64 0.20 11.54 2.74
CA LEU A 64 0.18 10.92 1.41
C LEU A 64 -0.20 9.44 1.47
N MET A 65 0.29 8.72 2.48
CA MET A 65 -0.04 7.31 2.65
C MET A 65 -1.50 7.10 3.06
N LEU A 66 -2.06 7.98 3.91
CA LEU A 66 -3.46 7.87 4.32
C LEU A 66 -4.41 7.99 3.12
N THR A 67 -4.13 8.89 2.17
CA THR A 67 -4.92 9.01 0.93
C THR A 67 -4.77 7.78 0.05
N THR A 68 -3.55 7.25 -0.05
CA THR A 68 -3.28 6.04 -0.83
C THR A 68 -4.04 4.84 -0.29
N LEU A 69 -4.10 4.65 1.04
CA LEU A 69 -4.83 3.53 1.66
C LEU A 69 -6.34 3.60 1.39
N VAL A 70 -6.93 4.79 1.38
CA VAL A 70 -8.36 4.96 1.04
C VAL A 70 -8.63 4.56 -0.41
N VAL A 71 -7.77 4.98 -1.34
CA VAL A 71 -7.88 4.61 -2.76
C VAL A 71 -7.69 3.09 -2.95
N ASP A 72 -6.75 2.47 -2.24
CA ASP A 72 -6.47 1.03 -2.33
C ASP A 72 -7.67 0.18 -1.88
N VAL A 73 -8.35 0.56 -0.79
CA VAL A 73 -9.58 -0.10 -0.34
C VAL A 73 -10.71 0.08 -1.36
N ALA A 74 -10.86 1.27 -1.95
CA ALA A 74 -11.87 1.53 -2.97
C ALA A 74 -11.64 0.70 -4.24
N VAL A 75 -10.39 0.64 -4.73
CA VAL A 75 -10.00 -0.16 -5.91
C VAL A 75 -10.17 -1.65 -5.62
N THR A 76 -9.80 -2.12 -4.42
CA THR A 76 -9.99 -3.52 -4.01
C THR A 76 -11.47 -3.90 -3.97
N GLY A 77 -12.33 -3.03 -3.42
CA GLY A 77 -13.78 -3.22 -3.44
C GLY A 77 -14.34 -3.30 -4.85
N LEU A 78 -13.94 -2.40 -5.74
CA LEU A 78 -14.32 -2.41 -7.15
C LEU A 78 -13.86 -3.68 -7.86
N ALA A 79 -12.59 -4.07 -7.66
CA ALA A 79 -12.03 -5.26 -8.29
C ALA A 79 -12.74 -6.54 -7.82
N LEU A 80 -13.04 -6.66 -6.53
CA LEU A 80 -13.84 -7.78 -6.00
C LEU A 80 -15.26 -7.79 -6.58
N ALA A 81 -15.91 -6.63 -6.68
CA ALA A 81 -17.23 -6.51 -7.30
C ALA A 81 -17.22 -6.96 -8.76
N LEU A 82 -16.17 -6.64 -9.53
CA LEU A 82 -15.99 -7.10 -10.91
C LEU A 82 -15.69 -8.61 -10.99
N ILE A 83 -14.87 -9.15 -10.09
CA ILE A 83 -14.56 -10.58 -10.04
C ILE A 83 -15.80 -11.41 -9.68
N MET A 84 -16.63 -10.93 -8.76
CA MET A 84 -17.87 -11.60 -8.35
C MET A 84 -19.02 -11.36 -9.33
N GLY A 85 -19.23 -10.13 -9.78
CA GLY A 85 -20.27 -9.77 -10.74
C GLY A 85 -20.03 -10.37 -12.14
N GLY A 86 -18.76 -10.56 -12.52
CA GLY A 86 -18.39 -11.24 -13.76
C GLY A 86 -18.65 -12.76 -13.77
N LYS A 87 -18.97 -13.38 -12.63
CA LYS A 87 -19.35 -14.81 -12.53
C LYS A 87 -20.84 -15.08 -12.83
N GLY A 88 -21.58 -14.08 -13.32
CA GLY A 88 -23.00 -14.17 -13.66
C GLY A 88 -23.33 -14.68 -15.07
N LYS A 89 -22.45 -15.45 -15.71
CA LYS A 89 -22.74 -16.22 -16.93
C LYS A 89 -22.03 -17.56 -16.88
#